data_AF-A0A0H2R9R3-F1
#
_entry.id   AF-A0A0H2R9R3-F1
#
_cell.length_a   1.000
_cell.length_b   1.000
_cell.length_c   1.000
_cell.angle_alpha   90.00
_cell.angle_beta   90.00
_cell.angle_gamma   90.00
#
_symmetry.space_group_name_H-M   'P 1'
#
loop_
_entity.id
_entity.type
_entity.pdbx_description
1 polymer ?
#
loop_
_entity_poly.entity_id
_entity_poly.type
_entity_poly.pdbx_seq_one_letter_code
_entity_poly.pdbx_strand_id
1 'polypeptide(L)'
;HKSIQQQTELLNSLRAQIRSMDSEILTEEAALSDFKRLSSKNWMILKFGGLLELAEKSTIVGDLGKLLLEEIPLEATQPGLGRPFYTGRERTEKLVSEALRCVGEVTFDPQ
;
A
#
# COMPACT_ATOMS: atom_id res chain seq x y z
N HIS A 1 57.10 -40.60 1.23
CA HIS A 1 57.39 -39.15 1.19
C HIS A 1 56.58 -38.37 0.16
N LYS A 2 56.55 -38.75 -1.13
CA LYS A 2 55.81 -38.03 -2.20
C LYS A 2 54.30 -37.78 -1.93
N SER A 3 53.62 -38.74 -1.27
CA SER A 3 52.19 -38.65 -0.93
C SER A 3 51.88 -37.58 0.14
N ILE A 4 52.76 -37.37 1.12
CA ILE A 4 52.53 -36.39 2.20
C ILE A 4 52.66 -34.95 1.68
N GLN A 5 53.60 -34.69 0.77
CA GLN A 5 53.74 -33.37 0.13
C GLN A 5 52.50 -33.03 -0.71
N GLN A 6 52.01 -33.97 -1.54
CA GLN A 6 50.78 -33.78 -2.32
C GLN A 6 49.54 -33.57 -1.43
N GLN A 7 49.41 -34.31 -0.33
CA GLN A 7 48.32 -34.11 0.63
C GLN A 7 48.40 -32.75 1.35
N THR A 8 49.61 -32.28 1.65
CA THR A 8 49.84 -30.97 2.28
C THR A 8 49.52 -29.82 1.32
N GLU A 9 49.91 -29.95 0.05
CA GLU A 9 49.57 -29.00 -1.01
C GLU A 9 48.05 -28.92 -1.24
N LEU A 10 47.38 -30.07 -1.30
CA LEU A 10 45.92 -30.15 -1.40
C LEU A 10 45.24 -29.48 -0.19
N LEU A 11 45.69 -29.78 1.03
CA LEU A 11 45.15 -29.17 2.25
C LEU A 11 45.30 -27.64 2.23
N ASN A 12 46.45 -27.13 1.80
CA ASN A 12 46.68 -25.68 1.68
C ASN A 12 45.81 -25.04 0.61
N SER A 13 45.60 -25.72 -0.53
CA SER A 13 44.68 -25.29 -1.57
C SER A 13 43.24 -25.21 -1.06
N LEU A 14 42.77 -26.25 -0.37
CA LEU A 14 41.42 -26.27 0.21
C LEU A 14 41.25 -25.16 1.25
N ARG A 15 42.25 -24.90 2.10
CA ARG A 15 42.24 -23.78 3.06
C ARG A 15 42.21 -22.40 2.38
N ALA A 16 42.81 -22.27 1.21
CA ALA A 16 42.73 -21.03 0.44
C ALA A 16 41.35 -20.86 -0.20
N GLN A 17 40.80 -21.93 -0.77
CA GLN A 17 39.45 -21.95 -1.34
C GLN A 17 38.37 -21.65 -0.29
N ILE A 18 38.47 -22.24 0.91
CA ILE A 18 37.56 -21.94 2.03
C ILE A 18 37.59 -20.45 2.37
N ARG A 19 38.78 -19.85 2.50
CA ARG A 19 38.90 -18.42 2.80
C ARG A 19 38.35 -17.51 1.70
N SER A 20 38.50 -17.90 0.43
CA SER A 20 37.87 -17.19 -0.70
C SER A 20 36.35 -17.26 -0.59
N MET A 21 35.82 -18.46 -0.36
CA MET A 21 34.39 -18.71 -0.24
C MET A 21 33.77 -17.96 0.95
N ASP A 22 34.45 -17.93 2.10
CA ASP A 22 34.00 -17.17 3.26
C ASP A 22 33.89 -15.67 2.96
N SER A 23 34.86 -15.12 2.20
CA SER A 23 34.83 -13.72 1.77
C SER A 23 33.68 -13.43 0.80
N GLU A 24 33.40 -14.36 -0.12
CA GLU A 24 32.28 -14.27 -1.06
C GLU A 24 30.94 -14.32 -0.30
N ILE A 25 30.79 -15.26 0.64
CA ILE A 25 29.59 -15.39 1.49
C ILE A 25 29.31 -14.08 2.23
N LEU A 26 30.31 -13.50 2.90
CA LEU A 26 30.13 -12.24 3.63
C LEU A 26 29.69 -11.09 2.73
N THR A 27 30.20 -11.07 1.49
CA THR A 27 29.84 -10.04 0.49
C THR A 27 28.40 -10.21 0.04
N GLU A 28 27.99 -11.43 -0.29
CA GLU A 28 26.63 -11.74 -0.72
C GLU A 28 25.61 -11.55 0.40
N GLU A 29 25.96 -11.91 1.65
CA GLU A 29 25.11 -11.69 2.81
C GLU A 29 24.86 -10.19 3.05
N ALA A 30 25.89 -9.35 2.91
CA ALA A 30 25.75 -7.90 3.00
C ALA A 30 24.83 -7.36 1.89
N ALA A 31 25.09 -7.75 0.64
CA ALA A 31 24.27 -7.34 -0.50
C ALA A 31 22.81 -7.78 -0.37
N LEU A 32 22.55 -9.01 0.09
CA LEU A 32 21.22 -9.52 0.36
C LEU A 32 20.52 -8.74 1.48
N SER A 33 21.26 -8.38 2.53
CA SER A 33 20.77 -7.58 3.66
C SER A 33 20.34 -6.17 3.20
N ASP A 34 21.16 -5.52 2.37
CA ASP A 34 20.85 -4.22 1.77
C ASP A 34 19.64 -4.30 0.84
N PHE A 35 19.60 -5.31 -0.04
CA PHE A 35 18.48 -5.54 -0.95
C PHE A 35 17.15 -5.71 -0.20
N LYS A 36 17.14 -6.49 0.88
CA LYS A 36 15.95 -6.69 1.72
C LYS A 36 15.49 -5.37 2.35
N ARG A 37 16.40 -4.57 2.89
CA ARG A 37 16.06 -3.26 3.48
C ARG A 37 15.47 -2.32 2.43
N LEU A 38 16.13 -2.19 1.29
CA LEU A 38 15.68 -1.30 0.20
C LEU A 38 14.31 -1.72 -0.33
N SER A 39 14.15 -3.02 -0.61
CA SER A 39 12.89 -3.57 -1.14
C SER A 39 11.74 -3.38 -0.15
N SER A 40 11.97 -3.68 1.14
CA SER A 40 10.97 -3.46 2.18
C SER A 40 10.59 -1.98 2.31
N LYS A 41 11.57 -1.07 2.30
CA LYS A 41 11.30 0.37 2.36
C LYS A 41 10.44 0.82 1.17
N ASN A 42 10.84 0.46 -0.05
CA ASN A 42 10.12 0.86 -1.26
C ASN A 42 8.70 0.30 -1.29
N TRP A 43 8.53 -0.96 -0.89
CA TRP A 43 7.20 -1.57 -0.81
C TRP A 43 6.29 -0.89 0.22
N MET A 44 6.84 -0.55 1.39
CA MET A 44 6.07 0.12 2.44
C MET A 44 5.67 1.54 2.04
N ILE A 45 6.52 2.29 1.34
CA ILE A 45 6.19 3.61 0.80
C ILE A 45 4.95 3.51 -0.11
N LEU A 46 4.97 2.59 -1.07
CA LEU A 46 3.84 2.41 -1.99
C LEU A 46 2.58 1.95 -1.25
N LYS A 47 2.71 0.99 -0.34
CA LYS A 47 1.58 0.46 0.42
C LYS A 47 0.92 1.55 1.27
N PHE A 48 1.70 2.29 2.04
CA PHE A 48 1.15 3.30 2.95
C PHE A 48 0.69 4.55 2.21
N GLY A 49 1.37 4.97 1.13
CA GLY A 49 0.86 6.04 0.27
C GLY A 49 -0.49 5.69 -0.35
N GLY A 50 -0.68 4.46 -0.82
CA GLY A 50 -1.95 4.02 -1.40
C GLY A 50 -3.06 3.90 -0.35
N LEU A 51 -2.71 3.51 0.88
CA LEU A 51 -3.64 3.51 2.01
C LEU A 51 -4.06 4.93 2.40
N LEU A 52 -3.14 5.90 2.36
CA LEU A 52 -3.43 7.29 2.64
C LEU A 52 -4.38 7.87 1.59
N GLU A 53 -4.09 7.68 0.30
CA GLU A 53 -4.95 8.10 -0.81
C GLU A 53 -6.36 7.50 -0.69
N LEU A 54 -6.45 6.20 -0.38
CA LEU A 54 -7.74 5.53 -0.15
C LEU A 54 -8.49 6.13 1.05
N ALA A 55 -7.79 6.41 2.15
CA ALA A 55 -8.39 6.97 3.35
C ALA A 55 -8.94 8.38 3.10
N GLU A 56 -8.20 9.23 2.38
CA GLU A 56 -8.65 10.57 1.99
C GLU A 56 -9.91 10.53 1.11
N LYS A 57 -9.90 9.68 0.07
CA LYS A 57 -11.09 9.43 -0.78
C LYS A 57 -12.27 8.94 0.05
N SER A 58 -12.02 8.05 1.02
CA SER A 58 -13.05 7.50 1.91
C SER A 58 -13.64 8.58 2.81
N THR A 59 -12.83 9.49 3.33
CA THR A 59 -13.30 10.63 4.14
C THR A 59 -14.22 11.54 3.32
N ILE A 60 -13.83 11.89 2.09
CA ILE A 60 -14.66 12.70 1.18
C ILE A 60 -16.04 12.05 0.96
N VAL A 61 -16.04 10.75 0.61
CA VAL A 61 -17.27 9.99 0.39
C VAL A 61 -18.12 9.91 1.66
N GLY A 62 -17.50 9.69 2.82
CA GLY A 62 -18.18 9.66 4.11
C GLY A 62 -18.82 10.99 4.48
N ASP A 63 -18.13 12.11 4.27
CA ASP A 63 -18.63 13.45 4.60
C ASP A 63 -19.79 13.87 3.70
N LEU A 64 -19.65 13.72 2.38
CA LEU A 64 -20.73 14.03 1.43
C LEU A 64 -21.89 13.03 1.54
N GLY A 65 -21.60 11.77 1.86
CA GLY A 65 -22.61 10.75 2.12
C GLY A 65 -23.49 11.09 3.32
N LYS A 66 -22.93 11.62 4.41
CA LYS A 66 -23.73 12.13 5.54
C LYS A 66 -24.68 13.25 5.12
N LEU A 67 -24.21 14.20 4.29
CA LEU A 67 -25.07 15.27 3.78
C LEU A 67 -26.20 14.75 2.89
N LEU A 68 -25.98 13.65 2.18
CA LEU A 68 -26.99 13.01 1.33
C LEU A 68 -28.11 12.38 2.17
N LEU A 69 -27.82 11.92 3.40
CA LEU A 69 -28.84 11.38 4.30
C LEU A 69 -29.89 12.43 4.71
N GLU A 70 -29.51 13.71 4.74
CA GLU A 70 -30.43 14.82 5.03
C GLU A 70 -31.52 14.99 3.95
N GLU A 71 -31.35 14.39 2.76
CA GLU A 71 -32.36 14.39 1.70
C GLU A 71 -33.43 13.30 1.88
N ILE A 72 -33.29 12.41 2.87
CA ILE A 72 -34.26 11.35 3.10
C ILE A 72 -35.48 11.94 3.84
N PRO A 73 -36.69 11.97 3.24
CA PRO A 73 -37.87 12.46 3.92
C PRO A 73 -38.26 11.50 5.05
N LEU A 74 -38.38 12.03 6.26
CA LEU A 74 -38.73 11.27 7.47
C LEU A 74 -40.16 11.55 7.94
N GLU A 75 -40.94 12.36 7.21
CA GLU A 75 -42.31 12.66 7.55
C GLU A 75 -43.18 11.39 7.55
N ALA A 76 -43.93 11.23 8.65
CA ALA A 76 -44.85 10.11 8.78
C ALA A 76 -45.96 10.21 7.71
N THR A 77 -46.13 9.14 6.93
CA THR A 77 -47.23 9.04 5.98
C THR A 77 -48.51 8.74 6.74
N GLN A 78 -49.55 9.57 6.55
CA GLN A 78 -50.83 9.34 7.21
C GLN A 78 -51.56 8.15 6.59
N PRO A 79 -52.26 7.32 7.39
CA PRO A 79 -53.04 6.19 6.87
C PRO A 79 -54.05 6.63 5.80
N GLY A 80 -54.03 5.95 4.66
CA GLY A 80 -54.91 6.26 3.52
C GLY A 80 -54.40 7.38 2.61
N LEU A 81 -53.31 8.07 2.96
CA LEU A 81 -52.63 9.04 2.09
C LEU A 81 -51.34 8.46 1.50
N GLY A 82 -50.91 9.01 0.36
CA GLY A 82 -49.62 8.70 -0.25
C GLY A 82 -48.46 9.39 0.46
N ARG A 83 -47.24 8.87 0.26
CA ARG A 83 -46.00 9.55 0.70
C ARG A 83 -45.83 10.89 -0.05
N PRO A 84 -45.28 11.94 0.60
CA PRO A 84 -44.90 13.17 -0.10
C PRO A 84 -43.97 12.92 -1.29
N PHE A 85 -44.07 13.77 -2.32
CA PHE A 85 -43.15 13.73 -3.45
C PHE A 85 -41.74 14.09 -3.00
N TYR A 86 -40.76 13.36 -3.53
CA TYR A 86 -39.36 13.65 -3.28
C TYR A 86 -38.91 14.90 -4.04
N THR A 87 -38.36 15.88 -3.32
CA THR A 87 -37.89 17.17 -3.86
C THR A 87 -36.37 17.33 -3.83
N GLY A 88 -35.64 16.41 -3.17
CA GLY A 88 -34.20 16.51 -2.94
C GLY A 88 -33.29 16.22 -4.15
N ARG A 89 -33.87 15.90 -5.32
CA ARG A 89 -33.12 15.41 -6.49
C ARG A 89 -31.97 16.32 -6.90
N GLU A 90 -32.22 17.63 -6.99
CA GLU A 90 -31.20 18.61 -7.39
C GLU A 90 -30.03 18.64 -6.40
N ARG A 91 -30.32 18.58 -5.10
CA ARG A 91 -29.29 18.60 -4.05
C ARG A 91 -28.51 17.30 -4.03
N THR A 92 -29.16 16.16 -4.21
CA THR A 92 -28.49 14.86 -4.38
C THR A 92 -27.56 14.85 -5.61
N GLU A 93 -28.00 15.35 -6.76
CA GLU A 93 -27.17 15.42 -7.97
C GLU A 93 -25.94 16.33 -7.76
N LYS A 94 -26.10 17.45 -7.05
CA LYS A 94 -24.99 18.34 -6.67
C LYS A 94 -23.98 17.65 -5.74
N LEU A 95 -24.45 16.97 -4.69
CA LEU A 95 -23.58 16.26 -3.74
C LEU A 95 -22.79 15.14 -4.41
N VAL A 96 -23.42 14.40 -5.33
CA VAL A 96 -22.75 13.33 -6.10
C VAL A 96 -21.69 13.93 -7.04
N SER A 97 -22.02 15.01 -7.75
CA SER A 97 -21.08 15.67 -8.66
C SER A 97 -19.87 16.22 -7.91
N GLU A 98 -20.10 16.80 -6.73
CA GLU A 98 -19.04 17.30 -5.85
C GLU A 98 -18.18 16.16 -5.32
N ALA A 99 -18.78 15.02 -4.92
CA ALA A 99 -18.02 13.85 -4.48
C ALA A 99 -17.09 13.34 -5.58
N LEU A 100 -17.59 13.25 -6.82
CA LEU A 100 -16.78 12.83 -7.97
C LEU A 100 -15.63 13.80 -8.24
N ARG A 101 -15.89 15.12 -8.17
CA ARG A 101 -14.85 16.15 -8.33
C ARG A 101 -13.77 16.01 -7.26
N CYS A 102 -14.16 16.03 -5.98
CA CYS A 102 -13.23 15.95 -4.85
C CYS A 102 -12.42 14.65 -4.85
N VAL A 103 -13.05 13.50 -5.10
CA VAL A 103 -12.35 12.20 -5.19
C VAL A 103 -11.36 12.19 -6.36
N GLY A 104 -11.69 12.84 -7.48
CA GLY A 104 -10.81 12.97 -8.64
C GLY A 104 -9.59 13.88 -8.42
N GLU A 105 -9.67 14.80 -7.45
CA GLU A 105 -8.56 15.70 -7.09
C GLU A 105 -7.56 15.05 -6.12
N VAL A 106 -7.92 13.95 -5.45
CA VAL A 106 -7.01 13.21 -4.58
C VAL A 106 -5.99 12.44 -5.43
N THR A 107 -4.71 12.76 -5.24
CA THR A 107 -3.58 12.16 -5.95
C THR A 107 -2.71 11.33 -5.02
N PHE A 108 -2.20 10.21 -5.52
CA PHE A 108 -1.17 9.44 -4.83
C PHE A 108 0.11 10.27 -4.62
N ASP A 109 0.58 10.35 -3.38
CA ASP A 109 1.89 10.92 -3.03
C ASP A 109 2.83 9.82 -2.49
N PRO A 110 3.93 9.50 -3.21
CA PRO A 110 4.94 8.55 -2.76
C PRO A 110 6.00 9.12 -1.81
N GLN A 111 5.92 10.39 -1.38
CA GLN A 111 6.96 11.03 -0.55
C GLN A 111 6.99 10.53 0.90
#